data_AF-A0A923EJE5-F1
#
_entry.id   AF-A0A923EJE5-F1
#
_cell.length_a   1.000
_cell.length_b   1.000
_cell.length_c   1.000
_cell.angle_alpha   90.00
_cell.angle_beta   90.00
_cell.angle_gamma   90.00
#
_symmetry.space_group_name_H-M   'P 1'
#
loop_
_entity.id
_entity.type
_entity.pdbx_description
1 polymer ?
#
loop_
_entity_poly.entity_id
_entity_poly.type
_entity_poly.pdbx_seq_one_letter_code
_entity_poly.pdbx_strand_id
1 'polypeptide(L)'
;MMKTIRFMDTSLRDGFQSVFGARALTDDFIPAVESAVHAGIEHMEAGGGARFQALFMYCGESAFDMMDRFRAAAGPSTSLQTLARGINVVALSAQPKDMIDLHAKMFKKHGMTHIRNFDALNDVRNLIYSGECIANAGLHHQVVVTMMELPPGCSGAHDAPFYIKTLQEILDSGLPYDSICFKDASGTSNPNKFYETIKAARKLLGKDTTIWAHTHETAGVGITQYKAAIEAGCDGVDLARSPLSSGTCQPDILSMWHALKGTDYALDIDVTKILAANRVLEECLQDYFFPPEAQKVSSEVILSPMPGGALTANTMMMRDTGTLDLYPKVIEAMSECVARGGFGTSVTPVSQFYFQQAYANVTQGPWKKITDGYGKMVLGYFGCTPVAPDPEIVRLAEDQLGKPVFKGDPLDILEPGIPKAKAILEKNGLPVTDENIFIVGALETQGGNKGLDFLKGNKPINVRKVAAITDEAAPATAAPMSTPAMGGPADYTVTVEGKAYQVTVEASTGEVKTVEPAAATKPVDAVNVKAKLQGVVYEIFATVGDQVKQGDSLMILEAMKMETPVVAPCDGTVASIEVEKNQVVKPEQLVATIAQARRSNDTK
;
A
#
# COMPACT_ATOMS: atom_id res chain seq x y z
N MET A 1 -35.65 26.85 3.21
CA MET A 1 -34.48 26.80 2.33
C MET A 1 -33.86 25.42 2.48
N MET A 2 -33.41 24.78 1.40
CA MET A 2 -32.68 23.51 1.49
C MET A 2 -31.32 23.75 2.15
N LYS A 3 -30.83 22.78 2.95
CA LYS A 3 -29.47 22.82 3.51
C LYS A 3 -28.49 22.37 2.42
N THR A 4 -27.55 23.25 2.07
CA THR A 4 -26.44 22.89 1.18
C THR A 4 -25.48 21.95 1.90
N ILE A 5 -25.18 20.81 1.27
CA ILE A 5 -24.18 19.84 1.74
C ILE A 5 -22.88 20.09 0.97
N ARG A 6 -21.77 20.17 1.72
CA ARG A 6 -20.44 20.33 1.12
C ARG A 6 -19.97 19.00 0.53
N PHE A 7 -19.08 19.05 -0.44
CA PHE A 7 -18.40 17.85 -0.90
C PHE A 7 -16.93 18.09 -1.16
N MET A 8 -16.14 17.03 -1.05
CA MET A 8 -14.73 16.96 -1.43
C MET A 8 -14.61 16.14 -2.71
N ASP A 9 -13.97 16.66 -3.77
CA ASP A 9 -13.61 15.85 -4.93
C ASP A 9 -12.37 15.00 -4.61
N THR A 10 -12.55 13.68 -4.65
CA THR A 10 -11.52 12.68 -4.33
C THR A 10 -10.96 11.98 -5.57
N SER A 11 -11.43 12.31 -6.78
CA SER A 11 -11.00 11.64 -8.02
C SER A 11 -9.49 11.61 -8.17
N LEU A 12 -8.82 12.74 -7.92
CA LEU A 12 -7.40 12.94 -8.21
C LEU A 12 -6.47 12.52 -7.05
N ARG A 13 -6.99 11.79 -6.05
CA ARG A 13 -6.21 11.13 -5.00
C ARG A 13 -6.76 9.75 -4.67
N ASP A 14 -7.93 9.66 -4.02
CA ASP A 14 -8.51 8.37 -3.63
C ASP A 14 -9.04 7.59 -4.83
N GLY A 15 -9.53 8.28 -5.86
CA GLY A 15 -9.90 7.68 -7.15
C GLY A 15 -8.69 6.98 -7.80
N PHE A 16 -7.57 7.69 -7.96
CA PHE A 16 -6.32 7.08 -8.43
C PHE A 16 -5.86 5.91 -7.56
N GLN A 17 -5.96 6.05 -6.23
CA GLN A 17 -5.59 5.00 -5.30
C GLN A 17 -6.45 3.74 -5.46
N SER A 18 -7.75 3.93 -5.68
CA SER A 18 -8.74 2.86 -5.77
C SER A 18 -8.67 2.10 -7.09
N VAL A 19 -8.45 2.81 -8.20
CA VAL A 19 -8.42 2.21 -9.55
C VAL A 19 -7.01 1.77 -9.96
N PHE A 20 -6.00 2.61 -9.75
CA PHE A 20 -4.66 2.43 -10.30
C PHE A 20 -3.59 2.14 -9.23
N GLY A 21 -3.98 1.93 -7.97
CA GLY A 21 -3.01 1.81 -6.88
C GLY A 21 -2.17 3.10 -6.71
N ALA A 22 -2.77 4.25 -7.01
CA ALA A 22 -2.19 5.60 -6.98
C ALA A 22 -1.14 5.92 -8.06
N ARG A 23 -1.05 5.06 -9.09
CA ARG A 23 -0.14 5.18 -10.23
C ARG A 23 -0.78 6.01 -11.34
N ALA A 24 -0.67 7.32 -11.22
CA ALA A 24 -1.02 8.29 -12.27
C ALA A 24 0.12 9.29 -12.43
N LEU A 25 0.50 9.62 -13.67
CA LEU A 25 1.55 10.61 -13.93
C LEU A 25 0.99 12.02 -13.74
N THR A 26 1.80 12.91 -13.17
CA THR A 26 1.36 14.27 -12.85
C THR A 26 0.92 15.03 -14.10
N ASP A 27 1.71 14.95 -15.18
CA ASP A 27 1.42 15.62 -16.45
C ASP A 27 0.07 15.21 -17.05
N ASP A 28 -0.35 13.96 -16.84
CA ASP A 28 -1.56 13.42 -17.45
C ASP A 28 -2.85 14.03 -16.88
N PHE A 29 -2.87 14.46 -15.61
CA PHE A 29 -4.12 14.88 -14.95
C PHE A 29 -4.20 16.34 -14.53
N ILE A 30 -3.15 17.16 -14.69
CA ILE A 30 -3.23 18.60 -14.38
C ILE A 30 -4.43 19.30 -15.06
N PRO A 31 -4.74 19.05 -16.35
CA PRO A 31 -5.94 19.63 -16.97
C PRO A 31 -7.25 19.23 -16.26
N ALA A 32 -7.30 18.06 -15.62
CA ALA A 32 -8.44 17.62 -14.84
C ALA A 32 -8.58 18.36 -13.49
N VAL A 33 -7.49 18.91 -12.93
CA VAL A 33 -7.52 19.82 -11.77
C VAL A 33 -8.12 21.17 -12.18
N GLU A 34 -7.61 21.75 -13.27
CA GLU A 34 -8.07 23.05 -13.79
C GLU A 34 -9.55 23.02 -14.15
N SER A 35 -10.01 21.95 -14.82
CA SER A 35 -11.42 21.78 -15.18
C SER A 35 -12.33 21.60 -13.97
N ALA A 36 -11.84 21.00 -12.88
CA ALA A 36 -12.58 20.89 -11.62
C ALA A 36 -12.78 22.26 -10.96
N VAL A 37 -11.74 23.09 -10.92
CA VAL A 37 -11.85 24.48 -10.43
C VAL A 37 -12.80 25.28 -11.30
N HIS A 38 -12.71 25.17 -12.63
CA HIS A 38 -13.62 25.84 -13.55
C HIS A 38 -15.09 25.42 -13.33
N ALA A 39 -15.31 24.17 -12.91
CA ALA A 39 -16.63 23.65 -12.55
C ALA A 39 -17.15 24.13 -11.18
N GLY A 40 -16.36 24.89 -10.43
CA GLY A 40 -16.73 25.43 -9.12
C GLY A 40 -16.43 24.48 -7.95
N ILE A 41 -15.58 23.47 -8.15
CA ILE A 41 -15.16 22.58 -7.06
C ILE A 41 -14.10 23.30 -6.22
N GLU A 42 -14.42 23.56 -4.95
CA GLU A 42 -13.56 24.32 -4.03
C GLU A 42 -12.78 23.45 -3.03
N HIS A 43 -13.17 22.18 -2.86
CA HIS A 43 -12.53 21.22 -1.97
C HIS A 43 -12.05 20.02 -2.78
N MET A 44 -10.73 19.80 -2.79
CA MET A 44 -10.11 18.69 -3.50
C MET A 44 -9.14 17.94 -2.61
N GLU A 45 -9.15 16.63 -2.75
CA GLU A 45 -8.11 15.80 -2.16
C GLU A 45 -6.96 15.64 -3.15
N ALA A 46 -5.76 16.07 -2.74
CA ALA A 46 -4.66 16.38 -3.65
C ALA A 46 -3.36 15.60 -3.36
N GLY A 47 -3.33 14.76 -2.32
CA GLY A 47 -2.12 14.03 -1.98
C GLY A 47 -2.23 13.18 -0.70
N GLY A 48 -1.08 12.78 -0.17
CA GLY A 48 -1.00 11.84 0.94
C GLY A 48 -1.45 10.43 0.56
N GLY A 49 -1.89 9.64 1.53
CA GLY A 49 -2.23 8.22 1.32
C GLY A 49 -1.09 7.45 0.63
N ALA A 50 -1.44 6.54 -0.27
CA ALA A 50 -0.46 5.84 -1.11
C ALA A 50 0.10 6.72 -2.23
N ARG A 51 -0.54 7.86 -2.56
CA ARG A 51 -0.11 8.74 -3.65
C ARG A 51 1.27 9.33 -3.41
N PHE A 52 1.61 9.65 -2.16
CA PHE A 52 2.94 10.12 -1.80
C PHE A 52 4.02 9.09 -2.20
N GLN A 53 3.83 7.83 -1.81
CA GLN A 53 4.82 6.77 -2.04
C GLN A 53 4.87 6.35 -3.51
N ALA A 54 3.70 6.23 -4.15
CA ALA A 54 3.60 5.78 -5.54
C ALA A 54 4.34 6.69 -6.53
N LEU A 55 4.40 7.99 -6.25
CA LEU A 55 5.13 8.96 -7.07
C LEU A 55 6.61 8.60 -7.21
N PHE A 56 7.26 8.32 -6.09
CA PHE A 56 8.68 7.95 -6.07
C PHE A 56 8.91 6.51 -6.55
N MET A 57 8.05 5.58 -6.14
CA MET A 57 8.25 4.14 -6.38
C MET A 57 7.82 3.67 -7.77
N TYR A 58 6.85 4.34 -8.38
CA TYR A 58 6.18 3.84 -9.58
C TYR A 58 5.93 4.90 -10.66
N CYS A 59 6.09 6.20 -10.38
CA CYS A 59 5.89 7.24 -11.38
C CYS A 59 7.19 7.95 -11.78
N GLY A 60 8.29 7.75 -11.04
CA GLY A 60 9.53 8.48 -11.28
C GLY A 60 9.45 9.98 -10.99
N GLU A 61 8.48 10.40 -10.16
CA GLU A 61 8.12 11.79 -9.89
C GLU A 61 8.31 12.14 -8.40
N SER A 62 8.48 13.44 -8.09
CA SER A 62 8.50 13.92 -6.70
C SER A 62 7.09 14.24 -6.22
N ALA A 63 6.71 13.73 -5.05
CA ALA A 63 5.44 14.08 -4.42
C ALA A 63 5.32 15.57 -4.08
N PHE A 64 6.44 16.23 -3.76
CA PHE A 64 6.46 17.66 -3.46
C PHE A 64 6.24 18.51 -4.72
N ASP A 65 6.89 18.15 -5.84
CA ASP A 65 6.67 18.81 -7.12
C ASP A 65 5.22 18.64 -7.59
N MET A 66 4.68 17.43 -7.47
CA MET A 66 3.27 17.17 -7.78
C MET A 66 2.34 18.05 -6.94
N MET A 67 2.57 18.20 -5.63
CA MET A 67 1.77 19.07 -4.76
C MET A 67 1.85 20.55 -5.17
N ASP A 68 3.04 21.06 -5.50
CA ASP A 68 3.23 22.44 -5.95
C ASP A 68 2.49 22.69 -7.27
N ARG A 69 2.56 21.75 -8.20
CA ARG A 69 1.86 21.82 -9.50
C ARG A 69 0.34 21.69 -9.34
N PHE A 70 -0.12 20.81 -8.45
CA PHE A 70 -1.54 20.70 -8.11
C PHE A 70 -2.04 22.02 -7.52
N ARG A 71 -1.31 22.63 -6.58
CA ARG A 71 -1.65 23.94 -6.00
C ARG A 71 -1.68 25.03 -7.07
N ALA A 72 -0.72 25.06 -7.99
CA ALA A 72 -0.69 26.03 -9.08
C ALA A 72 -1.94 25.90 -9.97
N ALA A 73 -2.31 24.69 -10.35
CA ALA A 73 -3.50 24.40 -11.17
C ALA A 73 -4.82 24.65 -10.43
N ALA A 74 -4.86 24.32 -9.12
CA ALA A 74 -6.04 24.49 -8.29
C ALA A 74 -6.29 25.96 -7.89
N GLY A 75 -5.27 26.82 -7.98
CA GLY A 75 -5.32 28.19 -7.52
C GLY A 75 -5.24 28.33 -5.99
N PRO A 76 -5.14 29.57 -5.46
CA PRO A 76 -4.87 29.82 -4.05
C PRO A 76 -6.08 29.64 -3.12
N SER A 77 -7.31 29.72 -3.64
CA SER A 77 -8.55 29.65 -2.84
C SER A 77 -9.01 28.22 -2.55
N THR A 78 -8.61 27.25 -3.38
CA THR A 78 -9.06 25.85 -3.27
C THR A 78 -8.50 25.21 -2.00
N SER A 79 -9.37 24.55 -1.25
CA SER A 79 -8.97 23.73 -0.10
C SER A 79 -8.38 22.42 -0.61
N LEU A 80 -7.09 22.18 -0.31
CA LEU A 80 -6.39 20.97 -0.70
C LEU A 80 -6.13 20.11 0.53
N GLN A 81 -6.71 18.92 0.52
CA GLN A 81 -6.60 17.95 1.61
C GLN A 81 -5.66 16.81 1.25
N THR A 82 -4.91 16.34 2.24
CA THR A 82 -4.19 15.06 2.17
C THR A 82 -4.67 14.09 3.24
N LEU A 83 -4.43 12.81 3.03
CA LEU A 83 -4.70 11.75 4.01
C LEU A 83 -3.39 11.33 4.70
N ALA A 84 -3.39 11.33 6.04
CA ALA A 84 -2.24 10.92 6.86
C ALA A 84 -2.66 9.94 7.95
N ARG A 85 -1.86 8.89 8.15
CA ARG A 85 -1.96 7.96 9.28
C ARG A 85 -1.35 8.59 10.54
N GLY A 86 -1.87 8.31 11.73
CA GLY A 86 -1.37 8.83 13.01
C GLY A 86 0.15 8.72 13.16
N ILE A 87 0.64 7.51 13.41
CA ILE A 87 2.08 7.27 13.65
C ILE A 87 2.91 7.08 12.38
N ASN A 88 2.29 6.83 11.22
CA ASN A 88 3.00 6.59 9.95
C ASN A 88 2.99 7.80 9.02
N VAL A 89 2.15 8.82 9.25
CA VAL A 89 1.87 9.89 8.30
C VAL A 89 1.59 9.35 6.89
N VAL A 90 2.49 9.57 5.94
CA VAL A 90 2.45 9.06 4.55
C VAL A 90 3.56 8.04 4.26
N ALA A 91 4.32 7.62 5.27
CA ALA A 91 5.50 6.76 5.17
C ALA A 91 5.19 5.26 5.16
N LEU A 92 6.12 4.43 4.68
CA LEU A 92 5.98 2.97 4.59
C LEU A 92 6.03 2.27 5.97
N SER A 93 6.54 2.95 6.98
CA SER A 93 6.71 2.47 8.36
C SER A 93 6.32 3.54 9.38
N ALA A 94 6.18 3.18 10.65
CA ALA A 94 5.95 4.16 11.72
C ALA A 94 7.12 5.15 11.77
N GLN A 95 6.82 6.42 11.97
CA GLN A 95 7.80 7.51 11.88
C GLN A 95 8.09 8.10 13.27
N PRO A 96 9.36 8.43 13.56
CA PRO A 96 9.70 9.10 14.80
C PRO A 96 9.11 10.52 14.86
N LYS A 97 9.02 11.06 16.08
CA LYS A 97 8.37 12.35 16.37
C LYS A 97 8.90 13.52 15.54
N ASP A 98 10.21 13.56 15.26
CA ASP A 98 10.83 14.59 14.44
C ASP A 98 10.41 14.52 12.95
N MET A 99 10.19 13.32 12.42
CA MET A 99 9.70 13.11 11.06
C MET A 99 8.20 13.38 10.91
N ILE A 100 7.40 13.08 11.95
CA ILE A 100 5.96 13.42 11.98
C ILE A 100 5.75 14.94 11.98
N ASP A 101 6.56 15.68 12.75
CA ASP A 101 6.54 17.14 12.74
C ASP A 101 6.99 17.71 11.39
N LEU A 102 8.05 17.15 10.81
CA LEU A 102 8.53 17.53 9.48
C LEU A 102 7.45 17.34 8.40
N HIS A 103 6.68 16.25 8.46
CA HIS A 103 5.57 15.99 7.54
C HIS A 103 4.57 17.16 7.49
N ALA A 104 4.08 17.61 8.65
CA ALA A 104 3.09 18.69 8.70
C ALA A 104 3.65 20.00 8.13
N LYS A 105 4.89 20.35 8.50
CA LYS A 105 5.59 21.54 7.98
C LYS A 105 5.80 21.49 6.47
N MET A 106 6.22 20.33 5.96
CA MET A 106 6.43 20.13 4.53
C MET A 106 5.13 20.21 3.73
N PHE A 107 4.07 19.59 4.22
CA PHE A 107 2.78 19.63 3.51
C PHE A 107 2.20 21.06 3.51
N LYS A 108 2.37 21.81 4.60
CA LYS A 108 2.05 23.25 4.64
C LYS A 108 2.87 24.05 3.63
N LYS A 109 4.19 23.80 3.57
CA LYS A 109 5.11 24.46 2.64
C LYS A 109 4.69 24.24 1.18
N HIS A 110 4.27 23.03 0.82
CA HIS A 110 3.82 22.66 -0.52
C HIS A 110 2.33 22.90 -0.77
N GLY A 111 1.76 23.89 -0.07
CA GLY A 111 0.45 24.44 -0.39
C GLY A 111 -0.75 23.60 0.03
N MET A 112 -0.58 22.54 0.82
CA MET A 112 -1.74 21.83 1.40
C MET A 112 -2.39 22.70 2.48
N THR A 113 -3.71 22.60 2.62
CA THR A 113 -4.47 23.37 3.62
C THR A 113 -5.09 22.50 4.70
N HIS A 114 -5.37 21.23 4.39
CA HIS A 114 -6.02 20.30 5.31
C HIS A 114 -5.22 18.99 5.38
N ILE A 115 -5.16 18.40 6.57
CA ILE A 115 -4.72 17.02 6.76
C ILE A 115 -5.84 16.25 7.46
N ARG A 116 -6.34 15.22 6.78
CA ARG A 116 -7.25 14.23 7.36
C ARG A 116 -6.41 13.16 8.05
N ASN A 117 -6.49 13.09 9.37
CA ASN A 117 -5.64 12.25 10.20
C ASN A 117 -6.43 11.10 10.83
N PHE A 118 -5.99 9.86 10.60
CA PHE A 118 -6.68 8.67 11.05
C PHE A 118 -5.74 7.62 11.65
N ASP A 119 -6.30 6.76 12.49
CA ASP A 119 -5.64 5.56 13.00
C ASP A 119 -6.47 4.33 12.63
N ALA A 120 -5.81 3.28 12.13
CA ALA A 120 -6.49 2.07 11.66
C ALA A 120 -7.02 1.20 12.81
N LEU A 121 -6.52 1.39 14.03
CA LEU A 121 -6.97 0.69 15.23
C LEU A 121 -7.95 1.55 16.05
N ASN A 122 -8.28 2.76 15.59
CA ASN A 122 -8.99 3.79 16.37
C ASN A 122 -8.33 4.04 17.74
N ASP A 123 -7.01 3.85 17.84
CA ASP A 123 -6.23 4.17 19.04
C ASP A 123 -5.95 5.67 19.06
N VAL A 124 -6.71 6.41 19.87
CA VAL A 124 -6.60 7.88 19.94
C VAL A 124 -5.19 8.34 20.30
N ARG A 125 -4.42 7.53 21.04
CA ARG A 125 -3.03 7.88 21.41
C ARG A 125 -2.15 8.08 20.19
N ASN A 126 -2.36 7.30 19.14
CA ASN A 126 -1.65 7.39 17.88
C ASN A 126 -1.96 8.67 17.09
N LEU A 127 -3.02 9.40 17.44
CA LEU A 127 -3.44 10.64 16.76
C LEU A 127 -2.97 11.90 17.46
N ILE A 128 -2.64 11.83 18.77
CA ILE A 128 -2.37 13.02 19.58
C ILE A 128 -1.20 13.81 18.99
N TYR A 129 -0.03 13.18 18.88
CA TYR A 129 1.18 13.88 18.45
C TYR A 129 1.10 14.37 16.99
N SER A 130 0.56 13.54 16.08
CA SER A 130 0.39 13.97 14.68
C SER A 130 -0.63 15.11 14.55
N GLY A 131 -1.73 15.08 15.29
CA GLY A 131 -2.72 16.13 15.29
C GLY A 131 -2.19 17.46 15.85
N GLU A 132 -1.41 17.41 16.93
CA GLU A 132 -0.69 18.58 17.45
C GLU A 132 0.26 19.19 16.40
N CYS A 133 1.05 18.36 15.71
CA CYS A 133 1.92 18.82 14.62
C CYS A 133 1.14 19.48 13.47
N ILE A 134 -0.01 18.92 13.09
CA ILE A 134 -0.89 19.49 12.05
C ILE A 134 -1.39 20.88 12.47
N ALA A 135 -1.93 20.99 13.69
CA ALA A 135 -2.42 22.25 14.23
C ALA A 135 -1.30 23.30 14.35
N ASN A 136 -0.14 22.91 14.87
CA ASN A 136 1.04 23.78 15.03
C ASN A 136 1.58 24.29 13.69
N ALA A 137 1.46 23.51 12.61
CA ALA A 137 1.81 23.93 11.26
C ALA A 137 0.78 24.92 10.64
N GLY A 138 -0.32 25.21 11.34
CA GLY A 138 -1.41 26.06 10.85
C GLY A 138 -2.18 25.43 9.69
N LEU A 139 -2.33 24.10 9.72
CA LEU A 139 -3.17 23.33 8.81
C LEU A 139 -4.50 23.02 9.50
N HIS A 140 -5.57 22.94 8.71
CA HIS A 140 -6.84 22.45 9.22
C HIS A 140 -6.69 20.95 9.53
N HIS A 141 -6.85 20.57 10.79
CA HIS A 141 -6.82 19.19 11.24
C HIS A 141 -8.23 18.57 11.19
N GLN A 142 -8.42 17.61 10.29
CA GLN A 142 -9.63 16.79 10.27
C GLN A 142 -9.35 15.43 10.92
N VAL A 143 -9.76 15.25 12.17
CA VAL A 143 -9.58 14.00 12.92
C VAL A 143 -10.62 12.96 12.47
N VAL A 144 -10.22 11.69 12.42
CA VAL A 144 -11.05 10.62 11.86
C VAL A 144 -11.44 9.57 12.90
N VAL A 145 -12.71 9.19 12.90
CA VAL A 145 -13.19 7.91 13.43
C VAL A 145 -13.34 6.95 12.25
N THR A 146 -12.52 5.91 12.20
CA THR A 146 -12.56 4.94 11.10
C THR A 146 -13.68 3.93 11.33
N MET A 147 -14.39 3.59 10.25
CA MET A 147 -15.58 2.73 10.25
C MET A 147 -15.41 1.55 9.30
N MET A 148 -16.12 0.46 9.59
CA MET A 148 -16.38 -0.64 8.67
C MET A 148 -17.60 -1.44 9.14
N GLU A 149 -18.09 -2.34 8.28
CA GLU A 149 -18.95 -3.44 8.72
C GLU A 149 -18.11 -4.66 9.13
N LEU A 150 -18.60 -5.39 10.13
CA LEU A 150 -17.96 -6.64 10.51
C LEU A 150 -18.36 -7.77 9.56
N PRO A 151 -17.48 -8.76 9.34
CA PRO A 151 -17.85 -10.00 8.67
C PRO A 151 -19.09 -10.66 9.31
N PRO A 152 -19.94 -11.37 8.54
CA PRO A 152 -21.09 -12.08 9.09
C PRO A 152 -20.71 -13.01 10.25
N GLY A 153 -21.48 -12.95 11.34
CA GLY A 153 -21.23 -13.75 12.55
C GLY A 153 -20.23 -13.14 13.53
N CYS A 154 -19.56 -12.04 13.17
CA CYS A 154 -18.71 -11.30 14.10
C CYS A 154 -19.51 -10.27 14.91
N SER A 155 -19.11 -10.04 16.16
CA SER A 155 -19.68 -9.02 17.04
C SER A 155 -18.64 -8.57 18.07
N GLY A 156 -18.88 -7.44 18.74
CA GLY A 156 -18.02 -6.94 19.83
C GLY A 156 -17.28 -5.63 19.52
N ALA A 157 -17.38 -5.11 18.31
CA ALA A 157 -16.84 -3.81 17.90
C ALA A 157 -17.65 -3.24 16.72
N HIS A 158 -17.35 -2.01 16.31
CA HIS A 158 -17.90 -1.37 15.10
C HIS A 158 -19.43 -1.15 15.08
N ASP A 159 -20.08 -1.09 16.24
CA ASP A 159 -21.45 -0.56 16.35
C ASP A 159 -21.43 0.97 16.63
N ALA A 160 -22.60 1.61 16.63
CA ALA A 160 -22.66 3.05 16.91
C ALA A 160 -22.07 3.41 18.30
N PRO A 161 -22.40 2.69 19.41
CA PRO A 161 -21.75 2.93 20.70
C PRO A 161 -20.22 2.87 20.67
N PHE A 162 -19.64 1.91 19.93
CA PHE A 162 -18.19 1.80 19.75
C PHE A 162 -17.59 3.08 19.15
N TYR A 163 -18.16 3.58 18.05
CA TYR A 163 -17.65 4.80 17.41
C TYR A 163 -17.83 6.05 18.27
N ILE A 164 -18.92 6.12 19.05
CA ILE A 164 -19.14 7.22 19.99
C ILE A 164 -18.15 7.18 21.16
N LYS A 165 -17.75 5.99 21.61
CA LYS A 165 -16.66 5.83 22.59
C LYS A 165 -15.35 6.40 22.05
N THR A 166 -14.95 6.02 20.83
CA THR A 166 -13.74 6.59 20.19
C THR A 166 -13.85 8.11 20.04
N LEU A 167 -15.01 8.62 19.64
CA LEU A 167 -15.23 10.06 19.56
C LEU A 167 -15.07 10.75 20.93
N GLN A 168 -15.61 10.16 21.99
CA GLN A 168 -15.45 10.69 23.35
C GLN A 168 -13.98 10.69 23.77
N GLU A 169 -13.23 9.62 23.46
CA GLU A 169 -11.79 9.56 23.73
C GLU A 169 -11.01 10.65 22.98
N ILE A 170 -11.40 10.98 21.73
CA ILE A 170 -10.83 12.13 21.00
C ILE A 170 -11.10 13.43 21.75
N LEU A 171 -12.34 13.67 22.20
CA LEU A 171 -12.70 14.88 22.95
C LEU A 171 -11.94 14.98 24.28
N ASP A 172 -11.87 13.87 25.02
CA ASP A 172 -11.23 13.80 26.34
C ASP A 172 -9.71 13.97 26.23
N SER A 173 -9.10 13.61 25.10
CA SER A 173 -7.66 13.78 24.86
C SER A 173 -7.21 15.24 24.80
N GLY A 174 -8.13 16.18 24.51
CA GLY A 174 -7.80 17.58 24.26
C GLY A 174 -7.05 17.83 22.95
N LEU A 175 -6.94 16.83 22.07
CA LEU A 175 -6.32 16.94 20.75
C LEU A 175 -6.96 18.11 19.97
N PRO A 176 -6.18 19.11 19.51
CA PRO A 176 -6.74 20.18 18.69
C PRO A 176 -7.24 19.64 17.36
N TYR A 177 -8.48 19.92 16.97
CA TYR A 177 -9.05 19.58 15.67
C TYR A 177 -10.03 20.67 15.19
N ASP A 178 -10.23 20.77 13.89
CA ASP A 178 -11.11 21.74 13.25
C ASP A 178 -12.42 21.09 12.74
N SER A 179 -12.36 19.82 12.33
CA SER A 179 -13.54 19.03 11.99
C SER A 179 -13.32 17.54 12.19
N ILE A 180 -14.41 16.76 12.12
CA ILE A 180 -14.41 15.32 12.37
C ILE A 180 -14.92 14.59 11.14
N CYS A 181 -14.22 13.52 10.73
CA CYS A 181 -14.64 12.66 9.63
C CYS A 181 -14.92 11.24 10.11
N PHE A 182 -16.04 10.68 9.67
CA PHE A 182 -16.39 9.26 9.83
C PHE A 182 -16.05 8.54 8.53
N LYS A 183 -15.02 7.69 8.57
CA LYS A 183 -14.38 7.13 7.36
C LYS A 183 -14.59 5.63 7.24
N ASP A 184 -15.50 5.21 6.36
CA ASP A 184 -15.62 3.84 5.90
C ASP A 184 -14.71 3.59 4.69
N ALA A 185 -13.53 3.00 4.93
CA ALA A 185 -12.56 2.77 3.86
C ALA A 185 -12.92 1.58 2.95
N SER A 186 -13.80 0.69 3.40
CA SER A 186 -14.23 -0.50 2.66
C SER A 186 -15.55 -0.32 1.92
N GLY A 187 -16.32 0.72 2.25
CA GLY A 187 -17.65 0.96 1.70
C GLY A 187 -18.68 -0.08 2.14
N THR A 188 -18.48 -0.73 3.29
CA THR A 188 -19.29 -1.88 3.74
C THR A 188 -20.29 -1.55 4.84
N SER A 189 -20.12 -0.46 5.56
CA SER A 189 -20.91 -0.09 6.75
C SER A 189 -22.39 -0.04 6.42
N ASN A 190 -23.24 -0.62 7.25
CA ASN A 190 -24.68 -0.50 7.04
C ASN A 190 -25.14 0.99 7.05
N PRO A 191 -26.01 1.43 6.13
CA PRO A 191 -26.54 2.80 6.15
C PRO A 191 -27.17 3.21 7.50
N ASN A 192 -27.86 2.30 8.19
CA ASN A 192 -28.41 2.58 9.53
C ASN A 192 -27.31 2.87 10.55
N LYS A 193 -26.16 2.19 10.45
CA LYS A 193 -25.01 2.42 11.31
C LYS A 193 -24.43 3.81 11.10
N PHE A 194 -24.35 4.28 9.85
CA PHE A 194 -24.01 5.68 9.56
C PHE A 194 -25.01 6.64 10.21
N TYR A 195 -26.31 6.40 10.03
CA TYR A 195 -27.35 7.26 10.62
C TYR A 195 -27.22 7.35 12.14
N GLU A 196 -27.17 6.21 12.83
CA GLU A 196 -27.11 6.15 14.29
C GLU A 196 -25.84 6.80 14.84
N THR A 197 -24.69 6.49 14.22
CA THR A 197 -23.38 7.03 14.64
C THR A 197 -23.35 8.54 14.45
N ILE A 198 -23.70 9.05 13.26
CA ILE A 198 -23.63 10.48 12.97
C ILE A 198 -24.64 11.26 13.82
N LYS A 199 -25.83 10.70 14.06
CA LYS A 199 -26.85 11.36 14.88
C LYS A 199 -26.40 11.50 16.34
N ALA A 200 -25.78 10.44 16.88
CA ALA A 200 -25.21 10.48 18.22
C ALA A 200 -23.99 11.41 18.29
N ALA A 201 -23.12 11.40 17.29
CA ALA A 201 -21.98 12.30 17.19
C ALA A 201 -22.42 13.78 17.13
N ARG A 202 -23.42 14.10 16.31
CA ARG A 202 -24.00 15.44 16.22
C ARG A 202 -24.55 15.92 17.56
N LYS A 203 -25.21 15.04 18.33
CA LYS A 203 -25.69 15.37 19.68
C LYS A 203 -24.53 15.71 20.62
N LEU A 204 -23.41 14.99 20.52
CA LEU A 204 -22.24 15.19 21.36
C LEU A 204 -21.45 16.46 20.99
N LEU A 205 -21.26 16.71 19.69
CA LEU A 205 -20.41 17.77 19.16
C LEU A 205 -21.11 19.13 19.04
N GLY A 206 -22.42 19.16 19.19
CA GLY A 206 -23.23 20.36 18.93
C GLY A 206 -23.29 20.72 17.45
N LYS A 207 -23.85 21.90 17.15
CA LYS A 207 -24.14 22.34 15.77
C LYS A 207 -22.94 22.98 15.05
N ASP A 208 -21.95 23.45 15.80
CA ASP A 208 -20.87 24.29 15.26
C ASP A 208 -19.68 23.47 14.74
N THR A 209 -19.51 22.25 15.25
CA THR A 209 -18.48 21.32 14.76
C THR A 209 -18.87 20.78 13.38
N THR A 210 -17.98 20.89 12.39
CA THR A 210 -18.21 20.31 11.07
C THR A 210 -18.04 18.78 11.12
N ILE A 211 -19.03 18.04 10.62
CA ILE A 211 -18.99 16.57 10.49
C ILE A 211 -18.93 16.18 9.02
N TRP A 212 -17.98 15.32 8.68
CA TRP A 212 -17.78 14.77 7.34
C TRP A 212 -18.01 13.27 7.32
N ALA A 213 -18.52 12.74 6.21
CA ALA A 213 -18.61 11.30 5.97
C ALA A 213 -17.80 10.93 4.73
N HIS A 214 -17.04 9.86 4.84
CA HIS A 214 -16.29 9.26 3.74
C HIS A 214 -16.69 7.81 3.60
N THR A 215 -16.99 7.38 2.38
CA THR A 215 -17.22 5.98 2.04
C THR A 215 -16.78 5.65 0.61
N HIS A 216 -16.85 4.38 0.25
CA HIS A 216 -16.65 3.88 -1.10
C HIS A 216 -17.93 3.20 -1.61
N GLU A 217 -18.11 3.13 -2.93
CA GLU A 217 -19.26 2.51 -3.59
C GLU A 217 -19.05 1.00 -3.85
N THR A 218 -18.05 0.38 -3.20
CA THR A 218 -17.57 -0.98 -3.53
C THR A 218 -18.64 -2.02 -3.28
N ALA A 219 -19.40 -1.89 -2.20
CA ALA A 219 -20.56 -2.74 -1.91
C ALA A 219 -21.87 -2.27 -2.56
N GLY A 220 -21.86 -1.16 -3.31
CA GLY A 220 -23.05 -0.61 -3.98
C GLY A 220 -24.07 0.05 -3.03
N VAL A 221 -23.64 0.46 -1.84
CA VAL A 221 -24.49 1.12 -0.82
C VAL A 221 -24.02 2.53 -0.46
N GLY A 222 -23.01 3.07 -1.14
CA GLY A 222 -22.34 4.32 -0.80
C GLY A 222 -23.27 5.54 -0.81
N ILE A 223 -24.05 5.70 -1.88
CA ILE A 223 -25.09 6.74 -1.95
C ILE A 223 -26.07 6.67 -0.77
N THR A 224 -26.49 5.46 -0.38
CA THR A 224 -27.45 5.29 0.73
C THR A 224 -26.83 5.57 2.10
N GLN A 225 -25.56 5.22 2.29
CA GLN A 225 -24.79 5.59 3.48
C GLN A 225 -24.66 7.11 3.62
N TYR A 226 -24.37 7.83 2.52
CA TYR A 226 -24.30 9.29 2.52
C TYR A 226 -25.65 9.95 2.77
N LYS A 227 -26.74 9.47 2.18
CA LYS A 227 -28.08 9.98 2.53
C LYS A 227 -28.36 9.80 4.03
N ALA A 228 -28.06 8.62 4.58
CA ALA A 228 -28.24 8.33 5.99
C ALA A 228 -27.39 9.28 6.89
N ALA A 229 -26.13 9.52 6.53
CA ALA A 229 -25.27 10.46 7.24
C ALA A 229 -25.78 11.91 7.15
N ILE A 230 -26.20 12.37 5.97
CA ILE A 230 -26.75 13.71 5.75
C ILE A 230 -28.01 13.93 6.58
N GLU A 231 -28.95 12.99 6.55
CA GLU A 231 -30.19 13.01 7.32
C GLU A 231 -29.93 13.00 8.84
N ALA A 232 -28.82 12.39 9.27
CA ALA A 232 -28.37 12.36 10.67
C ALA A 232 -27.62 13.64 11.11
N GLY A 233 -27.33 14.56 10.20
CA GLY A 233 -26.71 15.85 10.50
C GLY A 233 -25.25 15.99 10.07
N CYS A 234 -24.80 15.22 9.09
CA CYS A 234 -23.51 15.45 8.41
C CYS A 234 -23.54 16.80 7.64
N ASP A 235 -22.38 17.42 7.50
CA ASP A 235 -22.21 18.71 6.80
C ASP A 235 -21.51 18.57 5.45
N GLY A 236 -20.68 17.53 5.30
CA GLY A 236 -19.98 17.24 4.05
C GLY A 236 -19.83 15.74 3.77
N VAL A 237 -19.70 15.40 2.49
CA VAL A 237 -19.45 14.03 2.01
C VAL A 237 -18.32 13.99 0.99
N ASP A 238 -17.62 12.88 0.87
CA ASP A 238 -16.58 12.73 -0.16
C ASP A 238 -17.17 12.13 -1.45
N LEU A 239 -17.01 12.82 -2.58
CA LEU A 239 -17.53 12.37 -3.86
C LEU A 239 -16.40 12.28 -4.89
N ALA A 240 -16.69 11.67 -6.03
CA ALA A 240 -15.76 11.61 -7.16
C ALA A 240 -16.47 11.87 -8.48
N ARG A 241 -15.69 12.28 -9.48
CA ARG A 241 -16.07 12.42 -10.88
C ARG A 241 -15.79 11.15 -11.68
N SER A 242 -16.66 10.88 -12.66
CA SER A 242 -16.43 9.90 -13.73
C SER A 242 -15.13 10.23 -14.50
N PRO A 243 -14.29 9.23 -14.85
CA PRO A 243 -14.48 7.78 -14.69
C PRO A 243 -13.87 7.21 -13.39
N LEU A 244 -13.49 8.07 -12.44
CA LEU A 244 -12.87 7.69 -11.15
C LEU A 244 -13.87 7.71 -9.99
N SER A 245 -15.13 7.40 -10.27
CA SER A 245 -16.23 7.31 -9.32
C SER A 245 -16.92 5.95 -9.40
N SER A 246 -17.67 5.59 -8.36
CA SER A 246 -18.36 4.30 -8.23
C SER A 246 -17.38 3.10 -8.20
N GLY A 247 -17.91 1.88 -8.07
CA GLY A 247 -17.07 0.69 -7.94
C GLY A 247 -16.14 0.78 -6.74
N THR A 248 -14.83 0.68 -6.94
CA THR A 248 -13.87 0.80 -5.83
C THR A 248 -13.67 2.23 -5.35
N CYS A 249 -14.19 3.25 -6.05
CA CYS A 249 -14.07 4.67 -5.69
C CYS A 249 -15.25 5.18 -4.85
N GLN A 250 -15.23 6.47 -4.54
CA GLN A 250 -16.31 7.21 -3.91
C GLN A 250 -17.57 7.26 -4.80
N PRO A 251 -18.76 7.47 -4.22
CA PRO A 251 -19.97 7.75 -4.97
C PRO A 251 -19.83 8.95 -5.93
N ASP A 252 -20.48 8.87 -7.09
CA ASP A 252 -20.42 9.91 -8.13
C ASP A 252 -21.15 11.20 -7.73
N ILE A 253 -20.57 12.36 -8.08
CA ILE A 253 -21.11 13.69 -7.79
C ILE A 253 -22.53 13.87 -8.34
N LEU A 254 -22.75 13.51 -9.61
CA LEU A 254 -24.05 13.70 -10.26
C LEU A 254 -25.10 12.73 -9.73
N SER A 255 -24.68 11.52 -9.36
CA SER A 255 -25.51 10.49 -8.74
C SER A 255 -25.97 10.93 -7.35
N MET A 256 -25.07 11.48 -6.53
CA MET A 256 -25.45 12.03 -5.22
C MET A 256 -26.36 13.25 -5.36
N TRP A 257 -26.05 14.18 -6.28
CA TRP A 257 -26.92 15.31 -6.60
C TRP A 257 -28.33 14.85 -7.01
N HIS A 258 -28.42 13.79 -7.82
CA HIS A 258 -29.70 13.21 -8.22
C HIS A 258 -30.43 12.56 -7.03
N ALA A 259 -29.71 11.83 -6.18
CA ALA A 259 -30.26 11.13 -5.02
C ALA A 259 -30.83 12.06 -3.93
N LEU A 260 -30.41 13.33 -3.90
CA LEU A 260 -30.94 14.35 -2.98
C LEU A 260 -32.23 15.03 -3.47
N LYS A 261 -32.67 14.78 -4.71
CA LYS A 261 -33.91 15.38 -5.23
C LYS A 261 -35.12 14.99 -4.38
N GLY A 262 -35.94 15.99 -4.05
CA GLY A 262 -37.13 15.80 -3.20
C GLY A 262 -36.82 15.70 -1.71
N THR A 263 -35.56 15.88 -1.29
CA THR A 263 -35.16 16.01 0.12
C THR A 263 -34.98 17.48 0.52
N ASP A 264 -34.69 17.74 1.80
CA ASP A 264 -34.36 19.08 2.32
C ASP A 264 -32.88 19.48 2.08
N TYR A 265 -32.13 18.67 1.32
CA TYR A 265 -30.70 18.83 1.11
C TYR A 265 -30.36 19.00 -0.37
N ALA A 266 -29.28 19.70 -0.66
CA ALA A 266 -28.80 19.89 -2.04
C ALA A 266 -27.27 19.95 -2.11
N LEU A 267 -26.71 19.57 -3.26
CA LEU A 267 -25.34 19.93 -3.64
C LEU A 267 -25.40 21.19 -4.51
N ASP A 268 -24.57 22.18 -4.19
CA ASP A 268 -24.44 23.40 -4.98
C ASP A 268 -23.45 23.18 -6.13
N ILE A 269 -23.97 22.73 -7.28
CA ILE A 269 -23.17 22.39 -8.46
C ILE A 269 -23.82 22.89 -9.74
N ASP A 270 -23.00 23.23 -10.74
CA ASP A 270 -23.42 23.39 -12.13
C ASP A 270 -23.21 22.06 -12.87
N VAL A 271 -24.30 21.33 -13.12
CA VAL A 271 -24.28 20.02 -13.79
C VAL A 271 -23.60 20.09 -15.16
N THR A 272 -23.78 21.18 -15.91
CA THR A 272 -23.17 21.32 -17.24
C THR A 272 -21.66 21.40 -17.14
N LYS A 273 -21.15 22.15 -16.16
CA LYS A 273 -19.72 22.27 -15.93
C LYS A 273 -19.11 20.99 -15.35
N ILE A 274 -19.81 20.29 -14.46
CA ILE A 274 -19.36 18.98 -13.96
C ILE A 274 -19.25 17.99 -15.13
N LEU A 275 -20.23 17.93 -16.03
CA LEU A 275 -20.14 17.08 -17.22
C LEU A 275 -18.97 17.45 -18.14
N ALA A 276 -18.68 18.75 -18.31
CA ALA A 276 -17.51 19.18 -19.06
C ALA A 276 -16.19 18.75 -18.38
N ALA A 277 -16.10 18.90 -17.05
CA ALA A 277 -14.94 18.48 -16.28
C ALA A 277 -14.75 16.95 -16.27
N ASN A 278 -15.84 16.18 -16.31
CA ASN A 278 -15.78 14.71 -16.46
C ASN A 278 -15.18 14.34 -17.82
N ARG A 279 -15.58 15.00 -18.92
CA ARG A 279 -15.00 14.74 -20.26
C ARG A 279 -13.50 15.01 -20.30
N VAL A 280 -13.05 16.11 -19.69
CA VAL A 280 -11.62 16.41 -19.57
C VAL A 280 -10.89 15.30 -18.80
N LEU A 281 -11.47 14.81 -17.69
CA LEU A 281 -10.86 13.72 -16.93
C LEU A 281 -10.85 12.40 -17.72
N GLU A 282 -11.89 12.10 -18.49
CA GLU A 282 -11.94 10.95 -19.40
C GLU A 282 -10.85 11.04 -20.47
N GLU A 283 -10.67 12.21 -21.09
CA GLU A 283 -9.60 12.47 -22.07
C GLU A 283 -8.20 12.33 -21.45
N CYS A 284 -7.99 12.85 -20.24
CA CYS A 284 -6.73 12.70 -19.49
C CYS A 284 -6.36 11.23 -19.25
N LEU A 285 -7.38 10.38 -19.07
CA LEU A 285 -7.20 8.97 -18.69
C LEU A 285 -7.45 7.99 -19.84
N GLN A 286 -7.62 8.47 -21.08
CA GLN A 286 -8.02 7.63 -22.22
C GLN A 286 -7.05 6.46 -22.48
N ASP A 287 -5.75 6.66 -22.18
CA ASP A 287 -4.72 5.64 -22.38
C ASP A 287 -4.48 4.78 -21.14
N TYR A 288 -5.16 5.03 -20.01
CA TYR A 288 -4.99 4.24 -18.79
C TYR A 288 -5.79 2.94 -18.87
N PHE A 289 -5.21 1.86 -18.34
CA PHE A 289 -5.94 0.62 -18.16
C PHE A 289 -6.79 0.67 -16.88
N PHE A 290 -8.10 0.54 -17.04
CA PHE A 290 -9.04 0.42 -15.93
C PHE A 290 -9.29 -1.07 -15.61
N PRO A 291 -8.90 -1.57 -14.42
CA PRO A 291 -9.21 -2.93 -14.03
C PRO A 291 -10.74 -3.14 -13.95
N PRO A 292 -11.29 -4.21 -14.56
CA PRO A 292 -12.74 -4.43 -14.55
C PRO A 292 -13.36 -4.52 -13.16
N GLU A 293 -12.62 -5.02 -12.16
CA GLU A 293 -13.07 -5.05 -10.76
C GLU A 293 -13.16 -3.67 -10.11
N ALA A 294 -12.38 -2.69 -10.58
CA ALA A 294 -12.40 -1.34 -10.03
C ALA A 294 -13.69 -0.59 -10.41
N GLN A 295 -14.32 -0.97 -11.52
CA GLN A 295 -15.50 -0.31 -12.07
C GLN A 295 -16.83 -1.01 -11.72
N LYS A 296 -16.79 -2.05 -10.88
CA LYS A 296 -17.95 -2.88 -10.55
C LYS A 296 -18.23 -2.88 -9.07
N VAL A 297 -19.51 -3.04 -8.74
CA VAL A 297 -19.92 -3.42 -7.38
C VAL A 297 -19.44 -4.84 -7.10
N SER A 298 -18.83 -5.03 -5.95
CA SER A 298 -18.41 -6.33 -5.42
C SER A 298 -19.33 -6.71 -4.26
N SER A 299 -20.20 -7.70 -4.47
CA SER A 299 -21.07 -8.21 -3.39
C SER A 299 -20.28 -8.99 -2.35
N GLU A 300 -19.14 -9.57 -2.71
CA GLU A 300 -18.31 -10.38 -1.81
C GLU A 300 -17.62 -9.53 -0.74
N VAL A 301 -17.33 -8.25 -1.03
CA VAL A 301 -16.68 -7.35 -0.07
C VAL A 301 -17.52 -7.08 1.18
N ILE A 302 -18.84 -7.31 1.10
CA ILE A 302 -19.74 -7.23 2.25
C ILE A 302 -19.42 -8.32 3.27
N LEU A 303 -18.91 -9.47 2.82
CA LEU A 303 -18.60 -10.61 3.67
C LEU A 303 -17.27 -10.45 4.41
N SER A 304 -16.35 -9.64 3.86
CA SER A 304 -15.09 -9.28 4.53
C SER A 304 -14.64 -7.89 4.09
N PRO A 305 -14.52 -6.93 5.03
CA PRO A 305 -14.27 -5.54 4.69
C PRO A 305 -12.90 -5.40 4.03
N MET A 306 -12.87 -5.13 2.73
CA MET A 306 -11.65 -4.87 1.97
C MET A 306 -11.76 -3.53 1.23
N PRO A 307 -10.90 -2.55 1.54
CA PRO A 307 -10.83 -1.30 0.80
C PRO A 307 -10.56 -1.51 -0.69
N GLY A 308 -11.16 -0.65 -1.52
CA GLY A 308 -11.04 -0.72 -2.98
C GLY A 308 -9.59 -0.83 -3.48
N GLY A 309 -8.70 0.04 -3.00
CA GLY A 309 -7.28 0.02 -3.38
C GLY A 309 -6.49 -1.19 -2.84
N ALA A 310 -6.98 -1.86 -1.80
CA ALA A 310 -6.41 -3.14 -1.34
C ALA A 310 -6.91 -4.29 -2.22
N LEU A 311 -8.20 -4.26 -2.58
CA LEU A 311 -8.83 -5.23 -3.47
C LEU A 311 -8.12 -5.26 -4.83
N THR A 312 -8.03 -4.12 -5.52
CA THR A 312 -7.40 -4.05 -6.85
C THR A 312 -5.93 -4.45 -6.82
N ALA A 313 -5.16 -3.97 -5.85
CA ALA A 313 -3.75 -4.33 -5.74
C ALA A 313 -3.54 -5.83 -5.50
N ASN A 314 -4.35 -6.45 -4.64
CA ASN A 314 -4.21 -7.86 -4.31
C ASN A 314 -4.71 -8.76 -5.44
N THR A 315 -5.83 -8.45 -6.09
CA THR A 315 -6.30 -9.22 -7.26
C THR A 315 -5.33 -9.15 -8.42
N MET A 316 -4.73 -7.98 -8.69
CA MET A 316 -3.69 -7.82 -9.70
C MET A 316 -2.48 -8.71 -9.41
N MET A 317 -1.96 -8.68 -8.18
CA MET A 317 -0.85 -9.55 -7.81
C MET A 317 -1.23 -11.04 -7.89
N MET A 318 -2.43 -11.42 -7.49
CA MET A 318 -2.89 -12.81 -7.62
C MET A 318 -2.99 -13.26 -9.08
N ARG A 319 -3.26 -12.35 -10.03
CA ARG A 319 -3.16 -12.65 -11.47
C ARG A 319 -1.72 -12.85 -11.91
N ASP A 320 -0.84 -11.93 -11.53
CA ASP A 320 0.59 -11.96 -11.91
C ASP A 320 1.28 -13.23 -11.35
N THR A 321 0.76 -13.77 -10.24
CA THR A 321 1.21 -15.03 -9.63
C THR A 321 0.38 -16.25 -10.03
N GLY A 322 -0.69 -16.12 -10.80
CA GLY A 322 -1.55 -17.26 -11.17
C GLY A 322 -2.22 -17.94 -9.97
N THR A 323 -2.53 -17.19 -8.91
CA THR A 323 -3.22 -17.66 -7.69
C THR A 323 -4.61 -17.03 -7.49
N LEU A 324 -5.14 -16.32 -8.50
CA LEU A 324 -6.43 -15.62 -8.41
C LEU A 324 -7.61 -16.55 -8.09
N ASP A 325 -7.54 -17.81 -8.50
CA ASP A 325 -8.53 -18.85 -8.20
C ASP A 325 -8.70 -19.10 -6.68
N LEU A 326 -7.71 -18.74 -5.87
CA LEU A 326 -7.76 -18.83 -4.41
C LEU A 326 -8.50 -17.65 -3.75
N TYR A 327 -8.78 -16.56 -4.46
CA TYR A 327 -9.33 -15.34 -3.89
C TYR A 327 -10.59 -15.55 -3.03
N PRO A 328 -11.61 -16.32 -3.47
CA PRO A 328 -12.79 -16.57 -2.64
C PRO A 328 -12.46 -17.21 -1.28
N LYS A 329 -11.50 -18.15 -1.25
CA LYS A 329 -11.04 -18.80 -0.01
C LYS A 329 -10.29 -17.82 0.90
N VAL A 330 -9.54 -16.88 0.31
CA VAL A 330 -8.83 -15.85 1.06
C VAL A 330 -9.82 -14.89 1.73
N ILE A 331 -10.88 -14.48 1.02
CA ILE A 331 -11.94 -13.65 1.58
C ILE A 331 -12.66 -14.35 2.74
N GLU A 332 -12.97 -15.64 2.60
CA GLU A 332 -13.54 -16.44 3.68
C GLU A 332 -12.62 -16.50 4.91
N ALA A 333 -11.34 -16.82 4.70
CA ALA A 333 -10.34 -16.89 5.78
C ALA A 333 -10.08 -15.53 6.46
N MET A 334 -10.31 -14.42 5.75
CA MET A 334 -10.10 -13.07 6.28
C MET A 334 -11.07 -12.73 7.42
N SER A 335 -12.28 -13.30 7.43
CA SER A 335 -13.25 -13.12 8.52
C SER A 335 -12.65 -13.55 9.88
N GLU A 336 -12.00 -14.70 9.91
CA GLU A 336 -11.32 -15.20 11.12
C GLU A 336 -10.15 -14.29 11.53
N CYS A 337 -9.36 -13.81 10.56
CA CYS A 337 -8.26 -12.88 10.82
C CYS A 337 -8.74 -11.57 11.49
N VAL A 338 -9.88 -11.04 11.06
CA VAL A 338 -10.50 -9.84 11.65
C VAL A 338 -10.94 -10.12 13.09
N ALA A 339 -11.70 -11.19 13.29
CA ALA A 339 -12.26 -11.56 14.60
C ALA A 339 -11.16 -11.83 15.64
N ARG A 340 -10.15 -12.62 15.26
CA ARG A 340 -9.06 -13.02 16.16
C ARG A 340 -7.98 -11.94 16.30
N GLY A 341 -7.94 -10.97 15.39
CA GLY A 341 -6.97 -9.89 15.37
C GLY A 341 -7.36 -8.66 16.20
N GLY A 342 -8.49 -8.71 16.91
CA GLY A 342 -8.93 -7.60 17.78
C GLY A 342 -9.71 -6.49 17.08
N PHE A 343 -10.30 -6.77 15.90
CA PHE A 343 -11.20 -5.88 15.17
C PHE A 343 -10.62 -4.51 14.80
N GLY A 344 -9.35 -4.41 14.39
CA GLY A 344 -8.86 -3.18 13.76
C GLY A 344 -9.66 -2.85 12.50
N THR A 345 -9.89 -1.56 12.21
CA THR A 345 -10.58 -1.15 10.99
C THR A 345 -9.77 -1.59 9.77
N SER A 346 -10.42 -2.22 8.80
CA SER A 346 -9.79 -2.62 7.54
C SER A 346 -9.51 -1.40 6.67
N VAL A 347 -8.41 -0.72 6.98
CA VAL A 347 -7.80 0.39 6.25
C VAL A 347 -6.29 0.20 6.30
N THR A 348 -5.52 0.85 5.42
CA THR A 348 -4.05 0.67 5.43
C THR A 348 -3.44 1.10 6.78
N PRO A 349 -2.57 0.28 7.41
CA PRO A 349 -1.99 -0.98 6.89
C PRO A 349 -2.77 -2.25 7.27
N VAL A 350 -3.71 -2.17 8.20
CA VAL A 350 -4.48 -3.30 8.75
C VAL A 350 -5.18 -4.14 7.68
N SER A 351 -5.77 -3.52 6.66
CA SER A 351 -6.41 -4.25 5.56
C SER A 351 -5.44 -5.19 4.82
N GLN A 352 -4.17 -4.78 4.67
CA GLN A 352 -3.14 -5.63 4.09
C GLN A 352 -2.69 -6.73 5.05
N PHE A 353 -2.61 -6.44 6.35
CA PHE A 353 -2.29 -7.45 7.36
C PHE A 353 -3.32 -8.57 7.38
N TYR A 354 -4.61 -8.22 7.34
CA TYR A 354 -5.68 -9.21 7.26
C TYR A 354 -5.63 -10.04 5.99
N PHE A 355 -5.45 -9.39 4.84
CA PHE A 355 -5.35 -10.11 3.57
C PHE A 355 -4.14 -11.06 3.53
N GLN A 356 -2.95 -10.58 3.92
CA GLN A 356 -1.72 -11.37 3.89
C GLN A 356 -1.80 -12.55 4.86
N GLN A 357 -2.34 -12.34 6.06
CA GLN A 357 -2.54 -13.43 7.01
C GLN A 357 -3.55 -14.46 6.48
N ALA A 358 -4.66 -14.00 5.88
CA ALA A 358 -5.64 -14.89 5.27
C ALA A 358 -5.05 -15.67 4.08
N TYR A 359 -4.28 -15.02 3.22
CA TYR A 359 -3.58 -15.66 2.11
C TYR A 359 -2.58 -16.72 2.60
N ALA A 360 -1.82 -16.42 3.65
CA ALA A 360 -0.92 -17.39 4.28
C ALA A 360 -1.70 -18.58 4.86
N ASN A 361 -2.83 -18.33 5.53
CA ASN A 361 -3.69 -19.38 6.06
C ASN A 361 -4.23 -20.32 4.95
N VAL A 362 -4.60 -19.77 3.80
CA VAL A 362 -5.09 -20.56 2.64
C VAL A 362 -3.96 -21.33 1.97
N THR A 363 -2.79 -20.72 1.76
CA THR A 363 -1.71 -21.30 0.95
C THR A 363 -0.76 -22.20 1.75
N GLN A 364 -0.55 -21.93 3.04
CA GLN A 364 0.40 -22.65 3.89
C GLN A 364 -0.30 -23.48 4.98
N GLY A 365 -1.60 -23.23 5.18
CA GLY A 365 -2.44 -23.87 6.18
C GLY A 365 -2.76 -22.94 7.35
N PRO A 366 -3.92 -23.10 8.00
CA PRO A 366 -4.40 -22.17 9.03
C PRO A 366 -3.38 -21.96 10.15
N TRP A 367 -3.02 -20.70 10.38
CA TRP A 367 -2.19 -20.25 11.51
C TRP A 367 -0.82 -20.93 11.67
N LYS A 368 -0.35 -21.66 10.65
CA LYS A 368 1.01 -22.22 10.65
C LYS A 368 2.09 -21.15 10.61
N LYS A 369 1.79 -20.02 9.97
CA LYS A 369 2.68 -18.86 9.85
C LYS A 369 1.93 -17.59 10.21
N ILE A 370 2.47 -16.83 11.16
CA ILE A 370 2.06 -15.46 11.42
C ILE A 370 2.85 -14.53 10.50
N THR A 371 2.14 -13.71 9.74
CA THR A 371 2.74 -12.66 8.91
C THR A 371 3.24 -11.52 9.80
N ASP A 372 4.37 -10.93 9.45
CA ASP A 372 5.07 -9.96 10.31
C ASP A 372 4.18 -8.77 10.70
N GLY A 373 3.47 -8.17 9.73
CA GLY A 373 2.56 -7.05 9.98
C GLY A 373 1.40 -7.41 10.92
N TYR A 374 0.73 -8.52 10.66
CA TYR A 374 -0.36 -9.01 11.52
C TYR A 374 0.13 -9.33 12.94
N GLY A 375 1.26 -10.04 13.05
CA GLY A 375 1.90 -10.37 14.33
C GLY A 375 2.25 -9.12 15.14
N LYS A 376 2.93 -8.15 14.53
CA LYS A 376 3.26 -6.87 15.18
C LYS A 376 2.01 -6.10 15.63
N MET A 377 0.92 -6.16 14.86
CA MET A 377 -0.35 -5.52 15.22
C MET A 377 -0.94 -6.16 16.48
N VAL A 378 -1.11 -7.49 16.52
CA VAL A 378 -1.70 -8.17 17.69
C VAL A 378 -0.80 -8.11 18.93
N LEU A 379 0.50 -7.91 18.74
CA LEU A 379 1.46 -7.69 19.82
C LEU A 379 1.55 -6.22 20.29
N GLY A 380 0.83 -5.29 19.66
CA GLY A 380 0.74 -3.89 20.11
C GLY A 380 1.78 -2.92 19.53
N TYR A 381 2.61 -3.34 18.58
CA TYR A 381 3.65 -2.48 17.97
C TYR A 381 3.10 -1.45 16.97
N PHE A 382 1.80 -1.48 16.70
CA PHE A 382 1.08 -0.46 15.92
C PHE A 382 0.08 0.35 16.76
N GLY A 383 0.03 0.12 18.07
CA GLY A 383 -1.01 0.64 18.97
C GLY A 383 -1.89 -0.47 19.52
N CYS A 384 -2.89 -0.10 20.31
CA CYS A 384 -3.84 -1.04 20.88
C CYS A 384 -4.98 -1.33 19.90
N THR A 385 -5.25 -2.62 19.68
CA THR A 385 -6.43 -3.04 18.93
C THR A 385 -7.72 -2.67 19.68
N PRO A 386 -8.84 -2.42 18.96
CA PRO A 386 -10.14 -2.09 19.56
C PRO A 386 -10.61 -3.02 20.68
N VAL A 387 -10.36 -4.31 20.50
CA VAL A 387 -10.62 -5.36 21.49
C VAL A 387 -9.35 -6.19 21.64
N ALA A 388 -9.18 -6.83 22.80
CA ALA A 388 -8.08 -7.76 23.02
C ALA A 388 -8.06 -8.85 21.92
N PRO A 389 -6.91 -9.07 21.24
CA PRO A 389 -6.79 -10.15 20.27
C PRO A 389 -6.91 -11.52 20.93
N ASP A 390 -7.15 -12.55 20.12
CA ASP A 390 -7.24 -13.94 20.57
C ASP A 390 -5.92 -14.37 21.26
N PRO A 391 -5.97 -14.90 22.51
CA PRO A 391 -4.77 -15.28 23.24
C PRO A 391 -3.89 -16.33 22.56
N GLU A 392 -4.47 -17.25 21.79
CA GLU A 392 -3.70 -18.24 21.02
C GLU A 392 -2.91 -17.55 19.90
N ILE A 393 -3.53 -16.60 19.21
CA ILE A 393 -2.90 -15.82 18.15
C ILE A 393 -1.77 -14.95 18.70
N VAL A 394 -1.98 -14.33 19.87
CA VAL A 394 -0.94 -13.57 20.56
C VAL A 394 0.26 -14.48 20.87
N ARG A 395 0.03 -15.66 21.46
CA ARG A 395 1.11 -16.62 21.76
C ARG A 395 1.86 -17.07 20.52
N LEU A 396 1.15 -17.38 19.43
CA LEU A 396 1.78 -17.75 18.15
C LEU A 396 2.61 -16.61 17.58
N ALA A 397 2.14 -15.37 17.70
CA ALA A 397 2.90 -14.19 17.27
C ALA A 397 4.16 -13.99 18.12
N GLU A 398 4.08 -14.12 19.45
CA GLU A 398 5.25 -14.03 20.34
C GLU A 398 6.30 -15.09 19.97
N ASP A 399 5.87 -16.36 19.84
CA ASP A 399 6.74 -17.50 19.54
C ASP A 399 7.43 -17.35 18.18
N GLN A 400 6.68 -16.97 17.14
CA GLN A 400 7.20 -16.93 15.76
C GLN A 400 8.01 -15.66 15.44
N LEU A 401 7.67 -14.51 16.04
CA LEU A 401 8.37 -13.26 15.79
C LEU A 401 9.48 -13.00 16.82
N GLY A 402 9.52 -13.74 17.93
CA GLY A 402 10.47 -13.53 19.03
C GLY A 402 10.29 -12.15 19.69
N LYS A 403 9.05 -11.64 19.73
CA LYS A 403 8.70 -10.32 20.25
C LYS A 403 7.68 -10.44 21.36
N PRO A 404 7.89 -9.84 22.55
CA PRO A 404 6.88 -9.84 23.59
C PRO A 404 5.71 -8.92 23.23
N VAL A 405 4.58 -9.13 23.89
CA VAL A 405 3.48 -8.15 23.92
C VAL A 405 3.98 -6.79 24.40
N PHE A 406 3.71 -5.76 23.61
CA PHE A 406 4.06 -4.37 23.86
C PHE A 406 2.80 -3.56 24.22
N LYS A 407 2.87 -2.78 25.30
CA LYS A 407 1.75 -1.94 25.80
C LYS A 407 2.09 -0.44 25.82
N GLY A 408 3.31 -0.08 25.44
CA GLY A 408 3.77 1.31 25.39
C GLY A 408 3.23 2.04 24.16
N ASP A 409 3.70 3.28 23.97
CA ASP A 409 3.45 4.05 22.76
C ASP A 409 4.41 3.58 21.64
N PRO A 410 3.90 3.21 20.45
CA PRO A 410 4.74 2.84 19.31
C PRO A 410 5.78 3.88 18.92
N LEU A 411 5.55 5.17 19.22
CA LEU A 411 6.49 6.25 18.92
C LEU A 411 7.70 6.27 19.87
N ASP A 412 7.58 5.71 21.08
CA ASP A 412 8.63 5.78 22.09
C ASP A 412 9.78 4.79 21.84
N ILE A 413 9.60 3.84 20.92
CA ILE A 413 10.62 2.85 20.52
C ILE A 413 11.34 3.21 19.22
N LEU A 414 11.07 4.40 18.67
CA LEU A 414 11.65 4.86 17.41
C LEU A 414 12.80 5.83 17.66
N GLU A 415 13.94 5.55 17.04
CA GLU A 415 15.08 6.46 17.02
C GLU A 415 14.79 7.70 16.13
N PRO A 416 15.37 8.87 16.44
CA PRO A 416 15.18 10.09 15.63
C PRO A 416 15.50 9.89 14.15
N GLY A 417 14.58 10.31 13.28
CA GLY A 417 14.66 10.03 11.84
C GLY A 417 15.49 11.06 11.07
N ILE A 418 15.44 12.32 11.48
CA ILE A 418 16.16 13.41 10.78
C ILE A 418 17.68 13.20 10.83
N PRO A 419 18.33 12.94 11.99
CA PRO A 419 19.78 12.70 12.02
C PRO A 419 20.21 11.52 11.16
N LYS A 420 19.42 10.43 11.18
CA LYS A 420 19.67 9.24 10.36
C LYS A 420 19.59 9.54 8.86
N ALA A 421 18.53 10.23 8.43
CA ALA A 421 18.36 10.62 7.03
C ALA A 421 19.45 11.58 6.55
N LYS A 422 19.87 12.55 7.38
CA LYS A 422 20.99 13.45 7.09
C LYS A 422 22.29 12.68 6.83
N ALA A 423 22.64 11.75 7.71
CA ALA A 423 23.84 10.93 7.55
C ALA A 423 23.81 10.09 6.26
N ILE A 424 22.63 9.55 5.89
CA ILE A 424 22.44 8.84 4.62
C ILE A 424 22.70 9.77 3.43
N LEU A 425 22.12 10.98 3.43
CA LEU A 425 22.29 11.94 2.33
C LEU A 425 23.75 12.37 2.19
N GLU A 426 24.41 12.75 3.29
CA GLU A 426 25.81 13.18 3.32
C GLU A 426 26.75 12.08 2.82
N LYS A 427 26.57 10.84 3.29
CA LYS A 427 27.35 9.68 2.85
C LYS A 427 27.25 9.44 1.34
N ASN A 428 26.12 9.79 0.73
CA ASN A 428 25.88 9.62 -0.70
C ASN A 428 26.12 10.89 -1.52
N GLY A 429 26.65 11.97 -0.92
CA GLY A 429 26.91 13.24 -1.59
C GLY A 429 25.65 13.94 -2.10
N LEU A 430 24.49 13.66 -1.49
CA LEU A 430 23.20 14.23 -1.86
C LEU A 430 22.89 15.49 -1.03
N PRO A 431 22.17 16.48 -1.60
CA PRO A 431 21.78 17.68 -0.86
C PRO A 431 20.96 17.36 0.39
N VAL A 432 21.32 17.99 1.50
CA VAL A 432 20.59 17.87 2.77
C VAL A 432 19.52 18.96 2.84
N THR A 433 18.36 18.69 2.24
CA THR A 433 17.17 19.53 2.33
C THR A 433 16.07 18.82 3.11
N ASP A 434 15.10 19.56 3.62
CA ASP A 434 13.95 19.00 4.33
C ASP A 434 13.17 18.00 3.45
N GLU A 435 13.02 18.29 2.15
CA GLU A 435 12.42 17.37 1.17
C GLU A 435 13.19 16.05 1.12
N ASN A 436 14.51 16.10 0.94
CA ASN A 436 15.33 14.90 0.80
C ASN A 436 15.41 14.11 2.10
N ILE A 437 15.45 14.79 3.25
CA ILE A 437 15.36 14.16 4.58
C ILE A 437 14.05 13.41 4.70
N PHE A 438 12.93 14.05 4.35
CA PHE A 438 11.62 13.43 4.44
C PHE A 438 11.46 12.27 3.45
N ILE A 439 11.92 12.42 2.20
CA ILE A 439 11.91 11.35 1.18
C ILE A 439 12.66 10.11 1.67
N VAL A 440 13.88 10.29 2.18
CA VAL A 440 14.70 9.17 2.67
C VAL A 440 14.07 8.51 3.89
N GLY A 441 13.57 9.28 4.87
CA GLY A 441 12.98 8.68 6.07
C GLY A 441 11.61 8.03 5.82
N ALA A 442 10.77 8.62 4.96
CA ALA A 442 9.42 8.13 4.71
C ALA A 442 9.36 6.86 3.83
N LEU A 443 10.41 6.60 3.05
CA LEU A 443 10.49 5.48 2.09
C LEU A 443 11.53 4.43 2.48
N GLU A 444 11.95 4.43 3.74
CA GLU A 444 12.79 3.37 4.30
C GLU A 444 11.95 2.12 4.62
N THR A 445 12.44 0.96 4.18
CA THR A 445 11.89 -0.37 4.45
C THR A 445 13.00 -1.27 4.99
N GLN A 446 12.64 -2.49 5.42
CA GLN A 446 13.65 -3.50 5.75
C GLN A 446 14.46 -3.94 4.54
N GLY A 447 13.89 -3.78 3.34
CA GLY A 447 14.50 -4.14 2.08
C GLY A 447 15.38 -3.05 1.45
N GLY A 448 15.40 -1.84 1.99
CA GLY A 448 16.22 -0.76 1.44
C GLY A 448 15.56 0.59 1.60
N ASN A 449 15.91 1.52 0.71
CA ASN A 449 15.40 2.88 0.80
C ASN A 449 15.03 3.42 -0.58
N LYS A 450 13.73 3.42 -0.88
CA LYS A 450 13.23 3.84 -2.19
C LYS A 450 13.32 5.33 -2.43
N GLY A 451 13.38 6.11 -1.35
CA GLY A 451 13.69 7.53 -1.43
C GLY A 451 15.13 7.76 -1.88
N LEU A 452 16.08 7.02 -1.30
CA LEU A 452 17.50 7.11 -1.70
C LEU A 452 17.71 6.66 -3.15
N ASP A 453 17.08 5.56 -3.56
CA ASP A 453 17.14 5.06 -4.94
C ASP A 453 16.66 6.13 -5.93
N PHE A 454 15.51 6.75 -5.64
CA PHE A 454 14.96 7.84 -6.43
C PHE A 454 15.93 9.04 -6.52
N LEU A 455 16.51 9.47 -5.39
CA LEU A 455 17.44 10.59 -5.35
C LEU A 455 18.76 10.30 -6.09
N LYS A 456 19.13 9.03 -6.24
CA LYS A 456 20.26 8.58 -7.07
C LYS A 456 19.93 8.45 -8.56
N GLY A 457 18.69 8.72 -8.95
CA GLY A 457 18.23 8.69 -10.34
C GLY A 457 17.53 7.40 -10.76
N ASN A 458 17.31 6.44 -9.87
CA ASN A 458 16.47 5.28 -10.17
C ASN A 458 14.99 5.71 -10.13
N LYS A 459 14.44 6.02 -11.30
CA LYS A 459 13.08 6.56 -11.48
C LYS A 459 12.23 5.61 -12.32
N PRO A 460 11.81 4.46 -11.76
CA PRO A 460 11.00 3.51 -12.51
C PRO A 460 9.62 4.11 -12.81
N ILE A 461 9.13 3.86 -14.03
CA ILE A 461 7.77 4.20 -14.43
C ILE A 461 7.01 2.88 -14.62
N ASN A 462 6.05 2.64 -13.73
CA ASN A 462 5.17 1.48 -13.72
C ASN A 462 3.72 1.96 -13.64
N VAL A 463 3.27 2.60 -14.72
CA VAL A 463 1.88 3.04 -14.91
C VAL A 463 1.26 2.17 -15.99
N ARG A 464 0.14 1.51 -15.69
CA ARG A 464 -0.51 0.59 -16.64
C ARG A 464 -1.32 1.36 -17.67
N LYS A 465 -0.77 1.49 -18.87
CA LYS A 465 -1.41 2.08 -20.05
C LYS A 465 -1.94 0.97 -20.98
N VAL A 466 -3.00 1.24 -21.74
CA VAL A 466 -3.62 0.27 -22.65
C VAL A 466 -2.63 -0.27 -23.69
N ALA A 467 -1.80 0.60 -24.28
CA ALA A 467 -0.78 0.21 -25.25
C ALA A 467 0.29 -0.75 -24.68
N ALA A 468 0.65 -0.58 -23.40
CA ALA A 468 1.62 -1.45 -22.74
C ALA A 468 1.05 -2.87 -22.49
N ILE A 469 -0.27 -2.98 -22.31
CA ILE A 469 -0.93 -4.28 -22.14
C ILE A 469 -1.05 -5.01 -23.47
N THR A 470 -1.23 -4.32 -24.59
CA THR A 470 -1.24 -4.99 -25.91
C THR A 470 0.11 -5.57 -26.28
N ASP A 471 1.21 -5.01 -25.79
CA ASP A 471 2.56 -5.56 -25.97
C ASP A 471 2.84 -6.76 -25.06
N GLU A 472 2.26 -6.80 -23.84
CA GLU A 472 2.32 -7.98 -22.94
C GLU A 472 1.28 -9.07 -23.28
N ALA A 473 0.14 -8.71 -23.87
CA ALA A 473 -0.96 -9.59 -24.24
C ALA A 473 -0.92 -10.06 -25.70
N ALA A 474 0.08 -9.62 -26.48
CA ALA A 474 0.51 -10.45 -27.59
C ALA A 474 0.82 -11.82 -26.97
N PRO A 475 0.13 -12.92 -27.38
CA PRO A 475 0.73 -14.21 -27.12
C PRO A 475 2.16 -14.05 -27.61
N ALA A 476 3.14 -14.54 -26.86
CA ALA A 476 4.38 -14.92 -27.48
C ALA A 476 3.95 -15.89 -28.59
N THR A 477 3.66 -15.37 -29.80
CA THR A 477 3.87 -16.09 -31.04
C THR A 477 5.27 -16.54 -30.82
N ALA A 478 5.41 -17.83 -30.52
CA ALA A 478 6.69 -18.44 -30.32
C ALA A 478 7.51 -17.90 -31.48
N ALA A 479 8.46 -17.01 -31.17
CA ALA A 479 9.41 -16.59 -32.16
C ALA A 479 9.87 -17.93 -32.72
N PRO A 480 9.70 -18.20 -34.04
CA PRO A 480 10.15 -19.46 -34.59
C PRO A 480 11.56 -19.58 -34.06
N MET A 481 11.79 -20.61 -33.22
CA MET A 481 13.01 -20.71 -32.45
C MET A 481 14.11 -20.29 -33.41
N SER A 482 14.73 -19.14 -33.16
CA SER A 482 16.01 -18.90 -33.75
C SER A 482 16.81 -20.03 -33.16
N THR A 483 16.96 -21.09 -33.96
CA THR A 483 17.96 -22.11 -33.74
C THR A 483 19.17 -21.31 -33.31
N PRO A 484 19.65 -21.47 -32.07
CA PRO A 484 20.90 -20.86 -31.70
C PRO A 484 21.84 -21.25 -32.83
N ALA A 485 22.55 -20.28 -33.40
CA ALA A 485 23.68 -20.62 -34.23
C ALA A 485 24.65 -21.38 -33.31
N MET A 486 24.46 -22.69 -33.18
CA MET A 486 25.42 -23.63 -32.62
C MET A 486 26.50 -23.77 -33.68
N GLY A 487 27.39 -22.79 -33.71
CA GLY A 487 28.62 -22.80 -34.48
C GLY A 487 29.84 -22.77 -33.58
N GLY A 488 29.75 -23.36 -32.39
CA GLY A 488 30.84 -23.44 -31.43
C GLY A 488 30.91 -24.83 -30.78
N PRO A 489 32.12 -25.32 -30.42
CA PRO A 489 32.27 -26.54 -29.66
C PRO A 489 31.52 -26.46 -28.33
N ALA A 490 30.89 -27.55 -27.91
CA ALA A 490 30.20 -27.66 -26.62
C ALA A 490 31.01 -28.55 -25.67
N ASP A 491 31.26 -28.05 -24.46
CA ASP A 491 32.02 -28.77 -23.44
C ASP A 491 31.11 -29.53 -22.49
N TYR A 492 31.39 -30.81 -22.29
CA TYR A 492 30.67 -31.73 -21.42
C TYR A 492 31.62 -32.32 -20.37
N THR A 493 31.13 -32.53 -19.14
CA THR A 493 31.86 -33.31 -18.13
C THR A 493 31.26 -34.71 -18.05
N VAL A 494 32.03 -35.72 -18.44
CA VAL A 494 31.60 -37.14 -18.46
C VAL A 494 32.37 -37.91 -17.40
N THR A 495 31.67 -38.64 -16.53
CA THR A 495 32.30 -39.46 -15.49
C THR A 495 32.25 -40.93 -15.88
N VAL A 496 33.42 -41.57 -15.99
CA VAL A 496 33.56 -43.00 -16.29
C VAL A 496 34.39 -43.64 -15.18
N GLU A 497 33.88 -44.69 -14.55
CA GLU A 497 34.55 -45.41 -13.45
C GLU A 497 35.07 -44.49 -12.32
N GLY A 498 34.32 -43.44 -12.01
CA GLY A 498 34.64 -42.50 -10.93
C GLY A 498 35.69 -41.44 -11.26
N LYS A 499 36.15 -41.34 -12.52
CA LYS A 499 37.02 -40.27 -13.01
C LYS A 499 36.26 -39.37 -13.99
N ALA A 500 36.29 -38.07 -13.73
CA ALA A 500 35.67 -37.06 -14.58
C ALA A 500 36.61 -36.69 -15.74
N TYR A 501 36.04 -36.56 -16.93
CA TYR A 501 36.70 -36.15 -18.17
C TYR A 501 35.96 -34.96 -18.77
N GLN A 502 36.72 -33.98 -19.25
CA GLN A 502 36.24 -32.86 -20.05
C GLN A 502 36.22 -33.31 -21.51
N VAL A 503 35.05 -33.24 -22.15
CA VAL A 503 34.79 -33.71 -23.50
C VAL A 503 34.22 -32.56 -24.32
N THR A 504 34.98 -32.12 -25.32
CA THR A 504 34.52 -31.09 -26.26
C THR A 504 33.96 -31.76 -27.50
N VAL A 505 32.68 -31.50 -27.80
CA VAL A 505 31.97 -32.06 -28.96
C VAL A 505 31.65 -30.94 -29.95
N GLU A 506 31.95 -31.17 -31.22
CA GLU A 506 31.56 -30.25 -32.28
C GLU A 506 30.04 -30.29 -32.48
N ALA A 507 29.36 -29.20 -32.13
CA ALA A 507 27.89 -29.16 -32.06
C ALA A 507 27.19 -29.36 -33.42
N SER A 508 27.92 -29.17 -34.52
CA SER A 508 27.40 -29.30 -35.89
C SER A 508 27.53 -30.72 -36.49
N THR A 509 28.50 -31.51 -36.04
CA THR A 509 28.79 -32.85 -36.59
C THR A 509 28.65 -33.98 -35.58
N GLY A 510 28.59 -33.68 -34.28
CA GLY A 510 28.61 -34.67 -33.20
C GLY A 510 29.97 -35.33 -33.00
N GLU A 511 31.02 -34.82 -33.65
CA GLU A 511 32.37 -35.38 -33.59
C GLU A 511 33.06 -34.94 -32.29
N VAL A 512 33.62 -35.90 -31.57
CA VAL A 512 34.35 -35.64 -30.32
C VAL A 512 35.75 -35.12 -30.67
N LYS A 513 36.04 -33.86 -30.33
CA LYS A 513 37.32 -33.22 -30.69
C LYS A 513 38.42 -33.52 -29.67
N THR A 514 38.10 -33.49 -28.38
CA THR A 514 39.06 -33.68 -27.29
C THR A 514 38.40 -34.39 -26.12
N VAL A 515 39.16 -35.30 -25.50
CA VAL A 515 38.81 -35.97 -24.24
C VAL A 515 40.02 -35.85 -23.32
N GLU A 516 39.93 -35.01 -22.30
CA GLU A 516 41.02 -34.81 -21.34
C GLU A 516 40.52 -35.09 -19.91
N PRO A 517 41.39 -35.60 -19.01
CA PRO A 517 41.04 -35.74 -17.60
C PRO A 517 40.64 -34.36 -17.04
N ALA A 518 39.45 -34.26 -16.45
CA ALA A 518 39.01 -32.99 -15.87
C ALA A 518 39.97 -32.62 -14.73
N ALA A 519 40.54 -31.40 -14.78
CA ALA A 519 41.33 -30.89 -13.68
C ALA A 519 40.49 -30.96 -12.40
N ALA A 520 41.06 -31.55 -11.34
CA ALA A 520 40.35 -31.78 -10.09
C ALA A 520 39.91 -30.45 -9.45
N THR A 521 38.71 -29.99 -9.76
CA THR A 521 38.01 -28.97 -8.99
C THR A 521 37.60 -29.62 -7.68
N LYS A 522 38.14 -29.08 -6.57
CA LYS A 522 37.74 -29.52 -5.23
C LYS A 522 36.22 -29.38 -5.11
N PRO A 523 35.51 -30.36 -4.54
CA PRO A 523 34.10 -30.21 -4.24
C PRO A 523 33.97 -29.06 -3.23
N VAL A 524 33.31 -28.00 -3.66
CA VAL A 524 32.87 -26.93 -2.78
C VAL A 524 31.47 -27.32 -2.36
N ASP A 525 31.24 -27.49 -1.05
CA ASP A 525 29.90 -27.77 -0.53
C ASP A 525 28.99 -26.60 -0.92
N ALA A 526 28.16 -26.82 -1.95
CA ALA A 526 27.30 -25.80 -2.53
C ALA A 526 25.90 -25.94 -1.93
N VAL A 527 25.39 -24.83 -1.37
CA VAL A 527 24.08 -24.75 -0.75
C VAL A 527 23.13 -24.01 -1.68
N ASN A 528 22.06 -24.69 -2.09
CA ASN A 528 21.01 -24.13 -2.93
C ASN A 528 20.09 -23.23 -2.09
N VAL A 529 19.92 -21.99 -2.55
CA VAL A 529 18.96 -21.04 -2.00
C VAL A 529 17.73 -21.03 -2.89
N LYS A 530 16.59 -21.40 -2.32
CA LYS A 530 15.30 -21.47 -3.02
C LYS A 530 14.33 -20.40 -2.53
N ALA A 531 13.47 -19.95 -3.42
CA ALA A 531 12.35 -19.07 -3.07
C ALA A 531 11.38 -19.81 -2.13
N LYS A 532 11.13 -19.24 -0.95
CA LYS A 532 10.18 -19.80 0.04
C LYS A 532 8.72 -19.47 -0.26
N LEU A 533 8.50 -18.47 -1.11
CA LEU A 533 7.19 -17.97 -1.48
C LEU A 533 7.21 -17.49 -2.92
N GLN A 534 6.03 -17.45 -3.51
CA GLN A 534 5.85 -16.87 -4.83
C GLN A 534 5.93 -15.35 -4.77
N GLY A 535 6.65 -14.72 -5.70
CA GLY A 535 6.78 -13.27 -5.77
C GLY A 535 7.53 -12.81 -7.01
N VAL A 536 7.71 -11.49 -7.15
CA VAL A 536 8.51 -10.87 -8.20
C VAL A 536 9.88 -10.51 -7.64
N VAL A 537 10.97 -10.87 -8.31
CA VAL A 537 12.33 -10.45 -7.92
C VAL A 537 12.43 -8.95 -8.10
N TYR A 538 12.43 -8.23 -6.99
CA TYR A 538 12.38 -6.78 -7.00
C TYR A 538 13.78 -6.16 -7.12
N GLU A 539 14.72 -6.70 -6.34
CA GLU A 539 16.08 -6.20 -6.31
C GLU A 539 17.04 -7.33 -5.93
N ILE A 540 18.20 -7.36 -6.56
CA ILE A 540 19.27 -8.32 -6.30
C ILE A 540 20.45 -7.52 -5.77
N PHE A 541 20.89 -7.82 -4.55
CA PHE A 541 22.00 -7.15 -3.89
C PHE A 541 23.32 -7.87 -4.07
N ALA A 542 23.26 -9.21 -4.12
CA ALA A 542 24.42 -10.05 -4.28
C ALA A 542 24.90 -10.09 -5.73
N THR A 543 26.20 -10.15 -5.93
CA THR A 543 26.86 -10.47 -7.20
C THR A 543 27.58 -11.81 -7.07
N VAL A 544 27.71 -12.55 -8.18
CA VAL A 544 28.52 -13.77 -8.21
C VAL A 544 29.95 -13.44 -7.80
N GLY A 545 30.47 -14.14 -6.78
CA GLY A 545 31.78 -13.91 -6.17
C GLY A 545 31.74 -13.16 -4.83
N ASP A 546 30.60 -12.59 -4.43
CA ASP A 546 30.48 -11.88 -3.14
C ASP A 546 30.60 -12.84 -1.94
N GLN A 547 31.28 -12.39 -0.88
CA GLN A 547 31.25 -13.09 0.41
C GLN A 547 30.05 -12.65 1.24
N VAL A 548 29.27 -13.64 1.69
CA VAL A 548 28.05 -13.44 2.47
C VAL A 548 28.11 -14.24 3.76
N LYS A 549 27.54 -13.69 4.82
CA LYS A 549 27.32 -14.36 6.10
C LYS A 549 25.91 -14.90 6.17
N GLN A 550 25.72 -15.91 7.01
CA GLN A 550 24.38 -16.41 7.33
C GLN A 550 23.48 -15.25 7.79
N GLY A 551 22.34 -15.09 7.12
CA GLY A 551 21.38 -14.02 7.37
C GLY A 551 21.52 -12.80 6.46
N ASP A 552 22.59 -12.68 5.68
CA ASP A 552 22.75 -11.56 4.74
C ASP A 552 21.71 -11.66 3.62
N SER A 553 21.08 -10.54 3.28
CA SER A 553 20.09 -10.45 2.19
C SER A 553 20.77 -10.55 0.82
N LEU A 554 20.41 -11.57 0.04
CA LEU A 554 20.90 -11.77 -1.33
C LEU A 554 20.07 -10.98 -2.34
N MET A 555 18.76 -10.98 -2.16
CA MET A 555 17.76 -10.33 -3.03
C MET A 555 16.46 -10.11 -2.26
N ILE A 556 15.54 -9.35 -2.85
CA ILE A 556 14.19 -9.15 -2.33
C ILE A 556 13.18 -9.67 -3.33
N LEU A 557 12.21 -10.41 -2.81
CA LEU A 557 10.97 -10.70 -3.51
C LEU A 557 9.91 -9.71 -3.05
N GLU A 558 9.24 -9.05 -3.98
CA GLU A 558 8.02 -8.29 -3.72
C GLU A 558 6.80 -9.18 -3.97
N ALA A 559 5.95 -9.31 -2.95
CA ALA A 559 4.63 -9.92 -3.06
C ALA A 559 3.67 -9.22 -2.08
N MET A 560 2.45 -8.90 -2.51
CA MET A 560 1.43 -8.21 -1.69
C MET A 560 1.93 -6.89 -1.07
N LYS A 561 2.77 -6.12 -1.79
CA LYS A 561 3.43 -4.90 -1.28
C LYS A 561 4.33 -5.13 -0.06
N MET A 562 4.71 -6.38 0.22
CA MET A 562 5.76 -6.72 1.17
C MET A 562 7.02 -7.13 0.45
N GLU A 563 8.12 -6.55 0.90
CA GLU A 563 9.46 -6.96 0.55
C GLU A 563 9.87 -8.11 1.47
N THR A 564 10.03 -9.30 0.91
CA THR A 564 10.58 -10.45 1.64
C THR A 564 12.03 -10.65 1.23
N PRO A 565 13.00 -10.46 2.15
CA PRO A 565 14.40 -10.75 1.84
C PRO A 565 14.61 -12.25 1.67
N VAL A 566 15.32 -12.63 0.62
CA VAL A 566 15.92 -13.96 0.48
C VAL A 566 17.31 -13.88 1.07
N VAL A 567 17.49 -14.52 2.24
CA VAL A 567 18.75 -14.46 2.99
C VAL A 567 19.65 -15.66 2.75
N ALA A 568 20.96 -15.46 2.90
CA ALA A 568 21.97 -16.50 2.85
C ALA A 568 21.77 -17.51 4.01
N PRO A 569 21.60 -18.81 3.73
CA PRO A 569 21.42 -19.83 4.78
C PRO A 569 22.71 -20.18 5.53
N CYS A 570 23.87 -19.83 5.00
CA CYS A 570 25.18 -20.13 5.57
C CYS A 570 26.23 -19.10 5.13
N ASP A 571 27.35 -19.06 5.85
CA ASP A 571 28.53 -18.30 5.44
C ASP A 571 29.14 -18.91 4.16
N GLY A 572 29.52 -18.08 3.20
CA GLY A 572 30.14 -18.56 1.96
C GLY A 572 30.31 -17.50 0.88
N THR A 573 30.59 -17.97 -0.33
CA THR A 573 30.71 -17.14 -1.54
C THR A 573 29.54 -17.42 -2.46
N VAL A 574 28.91 -16.37 -3.00
CA VAL A 574 27.81 -16.51 -3.97
C VAL A 574 28.37 -17.12 -5.26
N ALA A 575 27.95 -18.35 -5.58
CA ALA A 575 28.43 -19.12 -6.72
C ALA A 575 27.59 -18.87 -7.98
N SER A 576 26.28 -18.70 -7.84
CA SER A 576 25.39 -18.35 -8.95
C SER A 576 24.15 -17.60 -8.47
N ILE A 577 23.54 -16.84 -9.39
CA ILE A 577 22.23 -16.21 -9.24
C ILE A 577 21.42 -16.64 -10.47
N GLU A 578 20.31 -17.32 -10.23
CA GLU A 578 19.52 -18.03 -11.28
C GLU A 578 18.28 -17.25 -11.70
N VAL A 579 18.18 -15.99 -11.27
CA VAL A 579 17.03 -15.13 -11.51
C VAL A 579 17.42 -13.71 -11.87
N GLU A 580 16.55 -13.04 -12.61
CA GLU A 580 16.72 -11.67 -13.05
C GLU A 580 15.75 -10.73 -12.33
N LYS A 581 16.09 -9.43 -12.29
CA LYS A 581 15.20 -8.40 -11.78
C LYS A 581 13.90 -8.39 -12.59
N ASN A 582 12.77 -8.22 -11.89
CA ASN A 582 11.39 -8.33 -12.38
C ASN A 582 10.91 -9.73 -12.78
N GLN A 583 11.72 -10.79 -12.56
CA GLN A 583 11.28 -12.16 -12.84
C GLN A 583 10.29 -12.66 -11.78
N VAL A 584 9.22 -13.32 -12.22
CA VAL A 584 8.31 -14.04 -11.31
C VAL A 584 8.96 -15.37 -10.90
N VAL A 585 9.03 -15.61 -9.59
CA VAL A 585 9.58 -16.86 -9.02
C VAL A 585 8.50 -17.65 -8.30
N LYS A 586 8.54 -18.98 -8.41
CA LYS A 586 7.63 -19.90 -7.73
C LYS A 586 8.25 -20.44 -6.42
N PRO A 587 7.43 -20.93 -5.47
CA PRO A 587 7.95 -21.64 -4.31
C PRO A 587 8.85 -22.81 -4.76
N GLU A 588 9.92 -23.05 -4.03
CA GLU A 588 10.97 -24.06 -4.31
C GLU A 588 11.83 -23.82 -5.57
N GLN A 589 11.59 -22.74 -6.32
CA GLN A 589 12.45 -22.35 -7.43
C GLN A 589 13.84 -21.97 -6.90
N LEU A 590 14.89 -22.51 -7.53
CA LEU A 590 16.27 -22.12 -7.25
C LEU A 590 16.48 -20.66 -7.65
N VAL A 591 17.02 -19.84 -6.74
CA VAL A 591 17.28 -18.41 -6.99
C VAL A 591 18.75 -18.04 -6.86
N ALA A 592 19.51 -18.74 -6.02
CA ALA A 592 20.96 -18.55 -5.91
C ALA A 592 21.64 -19.82 -5.37
N THR A 593 22.95 -19.91 -5.54
CA THR A 593 23.79 -20.97 -4.97
C THR A 593 24.93 -20.35 -4.16
N ILE A 594 25.19 -20.84 -2.95
CA ILE A 594 26.31 -20.40 -2.10
C ILE A 594 27.33 -21.52 -1.94
N ALA A 595 28.57 -21.24 -2.30
CA ALA A 595 29.73 -22.06 -1.99
C ALA A 595 30.15 -21.86 -0.52
N GLN A 596 29.94 -22.87 0.33
CA GLN A 596 30.17 -22.76 1.77
C GLN A 596 31.66 -22.62 2.10
N ALA A 597 32.00 -21.68 2.98
CA ALA A 597 33.35 -21.58 3.52
C ALA A 597 33.58 -22.72 4.53
N ARG A 598 34.63 -23.54 4.33
CA ARG A 598 34.98 -24.60 5.28
C ARG A 598 35.22 -24.01 6.67
N ARG A 599 34.46 -24.46 7.68
CA ARG A 599 34.78 -24.21 9.09
C ARG A 599 36.11 -24.89 9.42
N SER A 600 37.14 -24.10 9.73
CA SER A 600 38.36 -24.59 10.36
C SER A 600 38.06 -24.96 11.81
N ASN A 601 37.44 -26.13 12.06
CA ASN A 601 37.37 -26.77 13.37
C ASN A 601 36.96 -28.24 13.20
N ASP A 602 37.82 -29.00 12.52
CA ASP A 602 37.90 -30.46 12.65
C ASP A 602 39.38 -30.85 12.51
N THR A 603 40.15 -30.55 13.55
CA THR A 603 41.45 -31.20 13.79
C THR A 603 41.36 -31.84 15.16
N LYS A 604 41.36 -33.19 15.13
CA LYS A 604 41.70 -34.06 16.26
C LYS A 604 43.06 -33.71 16.84
#